data_AF-A0A847EDV9-F1
#
_entry.id   AF-A0A847EDV9-F1
#
_cell.length_a   1.000
_cell.length_b   1.000
_cell.length_c   1.000
_cell.angle_alpha   90.00
_cell.angle_beta   90.00
_cell.angle_gamma   90.00
#
_symmetry.space_group_name_H-M   'P 1'
#
loop_
_entity.id
_entity.type
_entity.pdbx_description
1 polymer ?
#
loop_
_entity_poly.entity_id
_entity_poly.type
_entity_poly.pdbx_seq_one_letter_code
_entity_poly.pdbx_strand_id
1 'polypeptide(L)'
;MKKQTISWLIILAFVIVGVVIFVLGSKPETPIINENGEIKGNYTLAGIMSLNQPYKCTFTKSDEISNVLGVIHVNNKNAYGEFRISTTILGSSEQFTSFLLLNNKDAYVWTSLQNIGYQSNATKSANKSSSLKDQAQIIGSHDKMDYNCSPWKDYDVSVFEIPTFIEFSRV
;
A
#
# COMPACT_ATOMS: atom_id res chain seq x y z
N MET A 1 -16.61 35.21 33.21
CA MET A 1 -15.82 33.95 33.09
C MET A 1 -16.56 32.76 32.43
N LYS A 2 -17.89 32.79 32.19
CA LYS A 2 -18.61 31.64 31.58
C LYS A 2 -18.66 31.61 30.03
N LYS A 3 -18.46 32.75 29.34
CA LYS A 3 -18.55 32.81 27.85
C LYS A 3 -17.32 32.25 27.14
N GLN A 4 -16.15 32.33 27.78
CA GLN A 4 -14.88 31.91 27.19
C GLN A 4 -14.70 30.39 27.22
N THR A 5 -15.20 29.71 28.25
CA THR A 5 -15.21 28.24 28.36
C THR A 5 -16.20 27.57 27.41
N ILE A 6 -17.37 28.20 27.17
CA ILE A 6 -18.36 27.69 26.20
C ILE A 6 -17.82 27.79 24.76
N SER A 7 -17.14 28.89 24.42
CA SER A 7 -16.55 29.06 23.09
C SER A 7 -15.43 28.05 22.80
N TRP A 8 -14.62 27.70 23.80
CA TRP A 8 -13.54 26.72 23.63
C TRP A 8 -14.07 25.29 23.45
N LEU A 9 -15.13 24.92 24.17
CA LEU A 9 -15.79 23.61 24.02
C LEU A 9 -16.44 23.43 22.63
N ILE A 10 -17.01 24.50 22.07
CA ILE A 10 -17.59 24.47 20.71
C ILE A 10 -16.49 24.25 19.67
N ILE A 11 -15.37 24.96 19.77
CA ILE A 11 -14.23 24.78 18.87
C ILE A 11 -13.66 23.36 18.97
N LEU A 12 -13.49 22.84 20.20
CA LEU A 12 -13.01 21.48 20.43
C LEU A 12 -13.96 20.44 19.81
N ALA A 13 -15.27 20.63 19.94
CA ALA A 13 -16.27 19.76 19.33
C ALA A 13 -16.20 19.79 17.79
N PHE A 14 -16.04 20.95 17.17
CA PHE A 14 -15.88 21.07 15.71
C PHE A 14 -14.58 20.43 15.21
N VAL A 15 -13.47 20.54 15.96
CA VAL A 15 -12.21 19.87 15.62
C VAL A 15 -12.36 18.35 15.74
N ILE A 16 -12.99 17.85 16.80
CA ILE A 16 -13.22 16.41 16.97
C ILE A 16 -14.15 15.89 15.86
N VAL A 17 -15.24 16.57 15.54
CA VAL A 17 -16.15 16.18 14.46
C VAL A 17 -15.44 16.24 13.10
N GLY A 18 -14.63 17.27 12.85
CA GLY A 18 -13.82 17.38 11.63
C GLY A 18 -12.81 16.23 11.48
N VAL A 19 -12.12 15.88 12.57
CA VAL A 19 -11.19 14.73 12.60
C VAL A 19 -11.94 13.41 12.42
N VAL A 20 -13.10 13.23 13.04
CA VAL A 20 -13.93 12.02 12.90
C VAL A 20 -14.46 11.88 11.48
N ILE A 21 -14.93 12.96 10.84
CA ILE A 21 -15.37 12.95 9.44
C ILE A 21 -14.19 12.68 8.50
N PHE A 22 -13.01 13.23 8.76
CA PHE A 22 -11.81 12.98 7.97
C PHE A 22 -11.31 11.54 8.11
N VAL A 23 -11.35 10.97 9.32
CA VAL A 23 -10.93 9.58 9.59
C VAL A 23 -11.95 8.56 9.09
N LEU A 24 -13.25 8.88 9.05
CA LEU A 24 -14.30 7.97 8.58
C LEU A 24 -14.68 8.14 7.10
N GLY A 25 -14.24 9.22 6.44
CA GLY A 25 -14.88 9.70 5.21
C GLY A 25 -14.24 9.33 3.87
N SER A 26 -12.96 8.96 3.82
CA SER A 26 -12.31 8.72 2.52
C SER A 26 -12.34 7.24 2.15
N LYS A 27 -13.51 6.74 1.71
CA LYS A 27 -13.57 5.46 1.00
C LYS A 27 -12.62 5.51 -0.21
N PRO A 28 -11.81 4.48 -0.46
CA PRO A 28 -10.93 4.46 -1.62
C PRO A 28 -11.78 4.61 -2.89
N GLU A 29 -11.33 5.49 -3.78
CA GLU A 29 -11.97 5.72 -5.06
C GLU A 29 -11.96 4.41 -5.88
N THR A 30 -13.14 3.94 -6.27
CA THR A 30 -13.29 2.72 -7.08
C THR A 30 -12.70 2.93 -8.47
N PRO A 31 -11.78 2.08 -8.93
CA PRO A 31 -11.21 2.22 -10.26
C PRO A 31 -12.25 2.05 -11.38
N ILE A 32 -12.05 2.79 -12.46
CA ILE A 32 -12.89 2.68 -13.67
C ILE A 32 -12.32 1.55 -14.53
N ILE A 33 -13.17 0.57 -14.85
CA ILE A 33 -12.83 -0.56 -15.72
C ILE A 33 -13.30 -0.21 -17.13
N ASN A 34 -12.41 -0.30 -18.11
CA ASN A 34 -12.75 -0.04 -19.52
C ASN A 34 -13.37 -1.29 -20.19
N GLU A 35 -13.72 -1.19 -21.48
CA GLU A 35 -14.37 -2.27 -22.24
C GLU A 35 -13.55 -3.56 -22.33
N ASN A 36 -12.21 -3.48 -22.30
CA ASN A 36 -11.33 -4.66 -22.37
C ASN A 36 -11.00 -5.24 -20.97
N GLY A 37 -11.57 -4.67 -19.91
CA GLY A 37 -11.37 -5.09 -18.52
C GLY A 37 -10.11 -4.52 -17.87
N GLU A 38 -9.32 -3.69 -18.56
CA GLU A 38 -8.16 -3.00 -18.01
C GLU A 38 -8.56 -1.81 -17.12
N ILE A 39 -7.63 -1.44 -16.23
CA ILE A 39 -7.72 -0.26 -15.38
C ILE A 39 -6.51 0.61 -15.70
N LYS A 40 -6.74 1.88 -16.03
CA LYS A 40 -5.66 2.86 -16.24
C LYS A 40 -6.00 4.15 -15.52
N GLY A 41 -5.10 4.62 -14.67
CA GLY A 41 -5.26 5.91 -14.02
C GLY A 41 -4.71 5.95 -12.60
N ASN A 42 -4.98 7.08 -11.95
CA ASN A 42 -4.45 7.41 -10.64
C ASN A 42 -5.33 6.81 -9.52
N TYR A 43 -4.95 5.63 -9.03
CA TYR A 43 -5.74 4.86 -8.06
C TYR A 43 -4.90 4.44 -6.86
N THR A 44 -5.57 3.98 -5.80
CA THR A 44 -4.92 3.32 -4.66
C THR A 44 -4.94 1.80 -4.85
N LEU A 45 -3.96 1.09 -4.28
CA LEU A 45 -3.98 -0.37 -4.26
C LEU A 45 -5.25 -0.90 -3.57
N ALA A 46 -5.67 -0.27 -2.48
CA ALA A 46 -6.92 -0.60 -1.78
C ALA A 46 -8.15 -0.48 -2.69
N GLY A 47 -8.20 0.56 -3.53
CA GLY A 47 -9.26 0.73 -4.53
C GLY A 47 -9.29 -0.41 -5.54
N ILE A 48 -8.14 -0.84 -6.05
CA ILE A 48 -8.03 -1.98 -6.98
C ILE A 48 -8.45 -3.28 -6.31
N MET A 49 -7.98 -3.55 -5.09
CA MET A 49 -8.37 -4.74 -4.32
C MET A 49 -9.87 -4.78 -4.02
N SER A 50 -10.53 -3.62 -3.90
CA SER A 50 -11.98 -3.54 -3.65
C SER A 50 -12.83 -4.12 -4.79
N LEU A 51 -12.26 -4.26 -5.99
CA LEU A 51 -12.94 -4.86 -7.15
C LEU A 51 -13.14 -6.38 -6.99
N ASN A 52 -12.42 -7.02 -6.06
CA ASN A 52 -12.45 -8.47 -5.82
C ASN A 52 -12.28 -9.30 -7.10
N GLN A 53 -11.36 -8.89 -7.97
CA GLN A 53 -11.04 -9.57 -9.23
C GLN A 53 -9.53 -9.71 -9.40
N PRO A 54 -9.06 -10.74 -10.13
CA PRO A 54 -7.65 -10.95 -10.34
C PRO A 54 -7.09 -9.94 -11.36
N TYR A 55 -6.10 -9.16 -10.93
CA TYR A 55 -5.45 -8.13 -11.73
C TYR A 55 -3.94 -8.23 -11.64
N LYS A 56 -3.27 -7.95 -12.75
CA LYS A 56 -1.84 -7.67 -12.79
C LYS A 56 -1.67 -6.19 -13.11
N CYS A 57 -1.14 -5.44 -12.17
CA CYS A 57 -0.92 -4.01 -12.25
C CYS A 57 0.57 -3.69 -12.35
N THR A 58 0.89 -2.69 -13.15
CA THR A 58 2.23 -2.08 -13.17
C THR A 58 2.11 -0.60 -12.86
N PHE A 59 3.12 -0.05 -12.20
CA PHE A 59 3.25 1.40 -12.02
C PHE A 59 4.74 1.78 -12.01
N THR A 60 4.98 3.06 -12.22
CA THR A 60 6.29 3.66 -12.06
C THR A 60 6.17 4.84 -11.10
N LYS A 61 7.10 4.95 -10.16
CA LYS A 61 7.24 6.11 -9.29
C LYS A 61 8.69 6.57 -9.36
N SER A 62 8.90 7.84 -9.71
CA SER A 62 10.22 8.46 -9.73
C SER A 62 10.18 9.70 -8.85
N ASP A 63 11.17 9.88 -8.02
CA ASP A 63 11.50 11.14 -7.36
C ASP A 63 12.98 11.49 -7.63
N GLU A 64 13.48 12.56 -7.01
CA GLU A 64 14.85 13.05 -7.26
C GLU A 64 15.95 12.05 -6.86
N ILE A 65 15.64 11.11 -5.96
CA ILE A 65 16.63 10.25 -5.28
C ILE A 65 16.41 8.77 -5.61
N SER A 66 15.22 8.41 -6.08
CA SER A 66 14.81 7.04 -6.34
C SER A 66 13.89 6.87 -7.54
N ASN A 67 14.04 5.74 -8.22
CA ASN A 67 13.13 5.25 -9.23
C ASN A 67 12.62 3.87 -8.80
N VAL A 68 11.31 3.69 -8.85
CA VAL A 68 10.62 2.47 -8.47
C VAL A 68 9.79 1.98 -9.65
N LEU A 69 10.08 0.78 -10.11
CA LEU A 69 9.26 0.03 -11.05
C LEU A 69 8.56 -1.08 -10.29
N GLY A 70 7.24 -1.08 -10.28
CA GLY A 70 6.47 -2.07 -9.55
C GLY A 70 5.55 -2.91 -10.40
N VAL A 71 5.46 -4.19 -10.02
CA VAL A 71 4.47 -5.14 -10.52
C VAL A 71 3.69 -5.65 -9.32
N ILE A 72 2.37 -5.54 -9.37
CA ILE A 72 1.47 -6.02 -8.33
C ILE A 72 0.49 -7.01 -8.94
N HIS A 73 0.39 -8.17 -8.32
CA HIS A 73 -0.64 -9.17 -8.58
C HIS A 73 -1.67 -9.08 -7.46
N VAL A 74 -2.93 -8.89 -7.82
CA VAL A 74 -4.05 -8.82 -6.88
C VAL A 74 -4.98 -9.98 -7.16
N ASN A 75 -5.50 -10.62 -6.12
CA ASN A 75 -6.59 -11.57 -6.22
C ASN A 75 -7.45 -11.49 -4.96
N ASN A 76 -8.69 -11.03 -5.10
CA ASN A 76 -9.61 -10.78 -3.99
C ASN A 76 -8.96 -9.85 -2.95
N LYS A 77 -8.59 -10.41 -1.80
CA LYS A 77 -7.99 -9.72 -0.66
C LYS A 77 -6.50 -9.98 -0.51
N ASN A 78 -5.91 -10.73 -1.44
CA ASN A 78 -4.48 -10.99 -1.48
C ASN A 78 -3.82 -10.06 -2.50
N ALA A 79 -2.61 -9.61 -2.19
CA ALA A 79 -1.77 -8.88 -3.12
C ALA A 79 -0.32 -9.34 -2.98
N TYR A 80 0.38 -9.50 -4.09
CA TYR A 80 1.81 -9.75 -4.14
C TYR A 80 2.46 -8.67 -5.00
N GLY A 81 3.44 -7.97 -4.46
CA GLY A 81 4.15 -6.87 -5.10
C GLY A 81 5.64 -7.17 -5.21
N GLU A 82 6.21 -6.89 -6.38
CA GLU A 82 7.66 -6.81 -6.62
C GLU A 82 7.99 -5.38 -7.01
N PHE A 83 8.90 -4.74 -6.28
CA PHE A 83 9.28 -3.34 -6.47
C PHE A 83 10.78 -3.25 -6.70
N ARG A 84 11.18 -3.00 -7.94
CA ARG A 84 12.58 -2.77 -8.30
C ARG A 84 12.90 -1.32 -8.03
N ILE A 85 13.82 -1.11 -7.10
CA ILE A 85 14.17 0.21 -6.59
C ILE A 85 15.61 0.49 -6.99
N SER A 86 15.78 1.59 -7.71
CA SER A 86 17.07 2.18 -8.02
C SER A 86 17.18 3.49 -7.26
N THR A 87 18.17 3.64 -6.39
CA THR A 87 18.38 4.87 -5.61
C THR A 87 19.83 5.31 -5.66
N THR A 88 20.06 6.61 -5.47
CA THR A 88 21.41 7.16 -5.32
C THR A 88 21.60 7.60 -3.89
N ILE A 89 22.36 6.84 -3.12
CA ILE A 89 22.68 7.14 -1.73
C ILE A 89 24.17 7.51 -1.67
N LEU A 90 24.47 8.71 -1.17
CA LEU A 90 25.86 9.20 -1.02
C LEU A 90 26.70 9.12 -2.31
N GLY A 91 26.08 9.32 -3.47
CA GLY A 91 26.75 9.30 -4.78
C GLY A 91 27.02 7.92 -5.37
N SER A 92 26.59 6.85 -4.71
CA SER A 92 26.61 5.49 -5.26
C SER A 92 25.21 5.06 -5.68
N SER A 93 25.09 4.48 -6.88
CA SER A 93 23.84 3.89 -7.33
C SER A 93 23.67 2.52 -6.69
N GLU A 94 22.60 2.37 -5.92
CA GLU A 94 22.19 1.10 -5.32
C GLU A 94 20.91 0.61 -5.99
N GLN A 95 20.82 -0.71 -6.18
CA GLN A 95 19.63 -1.36 -6.71
C GLN A 95 19.26 -2.56 -5.84
N PHE A 96 18.00 -2.65 -5.47
CA PHE A 96 17.45 -3.79 -4.78
C PHE A 96 15.98 -3.98 -5.12
N THR A 97 15.46 -5.18 -4.86
CA THR A 97 14.04 -5.46 -5.01
C THR A 97 13.40 -5.54 -3.63
N SER A 98 12.30 -4.82 -3.42
CA SER A 98 11.44 -4.98 -2.26
C SER A 98 10.22 -5.79 -2.64
N PHE A 99 9.78 -6.65 -1.74
CA PHE A 99 8.66 -7.55 -1.95
C PHE A 99 7.60 -7.29 -0.89
N LEU A 100 6.35 -7.36 -1.32
CA LEU A 100 5.17 -7.25 -0.46
C LEU A 100 4.28 -8.45 -0.70
N LEU A 101 3.87 -9.12 0.37
CA LEU A 101 2.79 -10.08 0.33
C LEU A 101 1.74 -9.66 1.35
N LEU A 102 0.57 -9.26 0.85
CA LEU A 102 -0.64 -9.06 1.63
C LEU A 102 -1.50 -10.30 1.48
N ASN A 103 -1.87 -10.90 2.60
CA ASN A 103 -2.96 -11.85 2.65
C ASN A 103 -4.08 -11.30 3.53
N ASN A 104 -5.19 -12.04 3.64
CA ASN A 104 -6.37 -11.66 4.44
C ASN A 104 -6.09 -11.15 5.86
N LYS A 105 -4.95 -11.52 6.46
CA LYS A 105 -4.66 -11.28 7.87
C LYS A 105 -3.39 -10.46 8.09
N ASP A 106 -2.34 -10.81 7.36
CA ASP A 106 -0.99 -10.36 7.62
C ASP A 106 -0.38 -9.73 6.37
N ALA A 107 0.55 -8.80 6.61
CA ALA A 107 1.43 -8.24 5.62
C ALA A 107 2.84 -8.74 5.87
N TYR A 108 3.53 -9.16 4.81
CA TYR A 108 4.90 -9.63 4.82
C TYR A 108 5.71 -8.73 3.90
N VAL A 109 6.85 -8.25 4.38
CA VAL A 109 7.75 -7.39 3.61
C VAL A 109 9.17 -7.90 3.76
N TRP A 110 9.88 -8.03 2.66
CA TRP A 110 11.31 -8.39 2.66
C TRP A 110 11.99 -7.74 1.45
N THR A 111 13.31 -7.83 1.38
CA THR A 111 14.10 -7.30 0.26
C THR A 111 15.05 -8.35 -0.29
N SER A 112 15.57 -8.12 -1.48
CA SER A 112 16.60 -8.95 -2.09
C SER A 112 17.98 -8.80 -1.43
N LEU A 113 18.13 -7.90 -0.46
CA LEU A 113 19.42 -7.64 0.21
C LEU A 113 19.72 -8.70 1.28
N GLN A 114 18.69 -9.31 1.86
CA GLN A 114 18.82 -10.26 2.96
C GLN A 114 17.63 -11.23 3.00
N ASN A 115 17.84 -12.44 3.51
CA ASN A 115 16.78 -13.44 3.69
C ASN A 115 15.99 -13.24 4.99
N ILE A 116 15.78 -11.98 5.39
CA ILE A 116 15.04 -11.60 6.61
C ILE A 116 13.94 -10.64 6.22
N GLY A 117 12.73 -10.89 6.73
CA GLY A 117 11.55 -10.07 6.49
C GLY A 117 10.82 -9.70 7.78
N TYR A 118 9.82 -8.85 7.62
CA TYR A 118 8.95 -8.39 8.68
C TYR A 118 7.51 -8.83 8.41
N GLN A 119 6.84 -9.31 9.44
CA GLN A 119 5.42 -9.65 9.42
C GLN A 119 4.65 -8.71 10.34
N SER A 120 3.59 -8.11 9.84
CA SER A 120 2.67 -7.27 10.60
C SER A 120 1.22 -7.63 10.31
N ASN A 121 0.28 -7.08 11.08
CA ASN A 121 -1.14 -7.20 10.73
C ASN A 121 -1.47 -6.29 9.54
N ALA A 122 -2.16 -6.81 8.53
CA ALA A 122 -2.46 -6.07 7.29
C ALA A 122 -3.24 -4.77 7.54
N THR A 123 -4.12 -4.74 8.55
CA THR A 123 -4.90 -3.53 8.89
C THR A 123 -4.07 -2.45 9.56
N LYS A 124 -2.97 -2.81 10.25
CA LYS A 124 -2.05 -1.86 10.87
C LYS A 124 -1.11 -1.21 9.84
N SER A 125 -0.57 -2.00 8.92
CA SER A 125 0.34 -1.48 7.89
C SER A 125 -0.33 -0.59 6.84
N ALA A 126 -1.64 -0.69 6.67
CA ALA A 126 -2.41 0.19 5.81
C ALA A 126 -2.67 1.58 6.44
N ASN A 127 -2.40 1.78 7.73
CA ASN A 127 -2.78 3.01 8.44
C ASN A 127 -1.67 4.07 8.39
N LYS A 128 -1.99 5.25 7.82
CA LYS A 128 -1.09 6.40 7.70
C LYS A 128 -0.66 7.00 9.05
N SER A 129 -1.33 6.65 10.15
CA SER A 129 -0.97 7.05 11.53
C SER A 129 -0.12 6.03 12.29
N SER A 130 0.24 4.91 11.66
CA SER A 130 1.14 3.92 12.28
C SER A 130 2.58 4.43 12.32
N SER A 131 3.44 3.89 13.19
CA SER A 131 4.79 4.43 13.35
C SER A 131 5.61 4.23 12.06
N LEU A 132 6.67 5.01 11.84
CA LEU A 132 7.60 4.80 10.70
C LEU A 132 8.17 3.36 10.66
N LYS A 133 8.21 2.68 11.81
CA LYS A 133 8.60 1.28 11.95
C LYS A 133 7.51 0.30 11.47
N ASP A 134 6.24 0.69 11.57
CA ASP A 134 5.07 -0.07 11.09
C ASP A 134 4.76 0.21 9.59
N GLN A 135 5.19 1.37 9.08
CA GLN A 135 5.10 1.81 7.69
C GLN A 135 6.32 1.41 6.83
N ALA A 136 7.02 0.32 7.17
CA ALA A 136 8.18 -0.16 6.40
C ALA A 136 7.86 -0.59 4.94
N GLN A 137 6.64 -0.35 4.47
CA GLN A 137 6.25 -0.56 3.09
C GLN A 137 6.63 0.67 2.27
N ILE A 138 7.49 0.45 1.27
CA ILE A 138 7.92 1.46 0.28
C ILE A 138 6.72 2.01 -0.51
N ILE A 139 5.58 1.30 -0.44
CA ILE A 139 4.31 1.64 -1.08
C ILE A 139 3.18 1.42 -0.09
N GLY A 140 2.56 2.50 0.37
CA GLY A 140 1.36 2.41 1.17
C GLY A 140 0.17 1.96 0.33
N SER A 141 -0.68 1.09 0.87
CA SER A 141 -1.90 0.62 0.18
C SER A 141 -2.89 1.75 -0.18
N HIS A 142 -2.72 2.92 0.45
CA HIS A 142 -3.53 4.13 0.27
C HIS A 142 -2.82 5.21 -0.56
N ASP A 143 -1.60 4.98 -1.00
CA ASP A 143 -0.91 5.91 -1.88
C ASP A 143 -1.54 5.82 -3.28
N LYS A 144 -1.88 6.98 -3.85
CA LYS A 144 -2.35 7.04 -5.22
C LYS A 144 -1.17 6.94 -6.18
N MET A 145 -1.28 6.08 -7.17
CA MET A 145 -0.28 5.87 -8.22
C MET A 145 -0.97 5.68 -9.57
N ASP A 146 -0.25 6.01 -10.64
CA ASP A 146 -0.71 5.77 -11.99
C ASP A 146 -0.53 4.28 -12.32
N TYR A 147 -1.58 3.53 -12.06
CA TYR A 147 -1.62 2.10 -12.33
C TYR A 147 -2.05 1.84 -13.76
N ASN A 148 -1.43 0.83 -14.36
CA ASN A 148 -1.89 0.17 -15.57
C ASN A 148 -2.10 -1.31 -15.24
N CYS A 149 -3.36 -1.72 -15.14
CA CYS A 149 -3.75 -3.08 -14.78
C CYS A 149 -4.45 -3.78 -15.94
N SER A 150 -4.13 -5.06 -16.11
CA SER A 150 -4.86 -5.97 -17.00
C SER A 150 -5.44 -7.15 -16.20
N PRO A 151 -6.58 -7.73 -16.65
CA PRO A 151 -7.13 -8.93 -16.05
C PRO A 151 -6.10 -10.06 -16.03
N TRP A 152 -5.90 -10.68 -14.87
CA TRP A 152 -4.93 -11.76 -14.71
C TRP A 152 -5.64 -13.12 -14.81
N LYS A 153 -5.80 -13.61 -16.05
CA LYS A 153 -6.64 -14.78 -16.37
C LYS A 153 -6.02 -16.12 -15.93
N ASP A 154 -4.72 -16.28 -16.14
CA ASP A 154 -3.97 -17.49 -15.76
C ASP A 154 -3.22 -17.23 -14.47
N TYR A 155 -3.95 -16.90 -13.41
CA TYR A 155 -3.32 -16.54 -12.14
C TYR A 155 -2.82 -17.77 -11.40
N ASP A 156 -1.54 -17.72 -11.03
CA ASP A 156 -0.91 -18.73 -10.20
C ASP A 156 -1.13 -18.37 -8.74
N VAL A 157 -1.85 -19.22 -8.01
CA VAL A 157 -2.11 -19.00 -6.58
C VAL A 157 -0.85 -19.09 -5.72
N SER A 158 0.19 -19.77 -6.21
CA SER A 158 1.44 -19.96 -5.46
C SER A 158 2.19 -18.65 -5.23
N VAL A 159 1.94 -17.60 -6.03
CA VAL A 159 2.55 -16.27 -5.80
C VAL A 159 2.12 -15.63 -4.47
N PHE A 160 1.02 -16.12 -3.88
CA PHE A 160 0.51 -15.63 -2.60
C PHE A 160 0.94 -16.52 -1.42
N GLU A 161 1.72 -17.57 -1.67
CA GLU A 161 2.29 -18.39 -0.59
C GLU A 161 3.46 -17.66 0.07
N ILE A 162 3.56 -17.83 1.39
CA ILE A 162 4.64 -17.22 2.16
C ILE A 162 5.93 -17.95 1.80
N PRO A 163 6.99 -17.25 1.36
CA PRO A 163 8.25 -17.88 1.01
C PRO A 163 8.90 -18.52 2.24
N THR A 164 9.26 -19.80 2.13
CA THR A 164 9.90 -20.55 3.24
C THR A 164 11.39 -20.25 3.40
N PHE A 165 12.00 -19.59 2.42
CA PHE A 165 13.41 -19.18 2.43
C PHE A 165 13.66 -17.82 3.11
N ILE A 166 12.60 -17.13 3.56
CA ILE A 166 12.69 -15.87 4.29
C ILE A 166 12.30 -16.09 5.75
N GLU A 167 13.13 -15.61 6.67
CA GLU A 167 12.82 -15.60 8.09
C GLU A 167 12.04 -14.34 8.46
N PHE A 168 10.77 -14.49 8.85
CA PHE A 168 9.92 -13.35 9.21
C PHE A 168 9.88 -13.10 10.73
N SER A 169 10.21 -11.88 11.12
CA SER A 169 10.03 -11.40 12.49
C SER A 169 8.72 -10.61 12.63
N ARG A 170 7.95 -10.88 13.68
CA ARG A 170 6.71 -10.14 13.96
C ARG A 170 7.01 -8.77 14.55
N VAL A 171 6.35 -7.74 14.02
CA VAL A 171 6.38 -6.34 14.49
C VAL A 171 5.02 -5.88 14.98
#